data_AF-A0A445BJI0-F1
#
_entry.id   AF-A0A445BJI0-F1
#
_cell.length_a   1.000
_cell.length_b   1.000
_cell.length_c   1.000
_cell.angle_alpha   90.00
_cell.angle_beta   90.00
_cell.angle_gamma   90.00
#
_symmetry.space_group_name_H-M   'P 1'
#
loop_
_entity.id
_entity.type
_entity.pdbx_description
1 polymer ?
#
loop_
_entity_poly.entity_id
_entity_poly.type
_entity_poly.pdbx_seq_one_letter_code
_entity_poly.pdbx_strand_id
1 'polypeptide(L)'
;MDGRSTHWSLMLLALVCYVWCMVVAIVVNGQSANNVRATYHLYKPHKIGWDLKTAKGYCSTWDAMKPLEWRQKYGWTAFCGPAGTHGKPSCGKCIH
;
A
#
# COMPACT_ATOMS: atom_id res chain seq x y z
N MET A 1 42.08 0.34 30.38
CA MET A 1 41.08 1.19 29.69
C MET A 1 40.57 0.47 28.43
N ASP A 2 40.06 -0.76 28.66
CA ASP A 2 38.79 -1.35 28.25
C ASP A 2 38.32 -1.35 26.79
N GLY A 3 39.13 -1.94 25.90
CA GLY A 3 38.67 -2.44 24.59
C GLY A 3 37.57 -3.52 24.65
N ARG A 4 37.34 -4.12 25.82
CA ARG A 4 36.26 -5.09 26.07
C ARG A 4 34.89 -4.41 26.24
N SER A 5 34.86 -3.19 26.77
CA SER A 5 33.65 -2.39 26.98
C SER A 5 33.10 -1.82 25.67
N THR A 6 34.00 -1.37 24.78
CA THR A 6 33.64 -0.92 23.44
C THR A 6 33.13 -2.07 22.56
N HIS A 7 33.69 -3.27 22.67
CA HIS A 7 33.21 -4.44 21.93
C HIS A 7 31.79 -4.87 22.36
N TRP A 8 31.50 -4.87 23.67
CA TRP A 8 30.15 -5.16 24.18
C TRP A 8 29.14 -4.10 23.80
N SER A 9 29.54 -2.83 23.79
CA SER A 9 28.69 -1.70 23.37
C SER A 9 28.34 -1.79 21.88
N LEU A 10 29.31 -2.13 21.02
CA LEU A 10 29.07 -2.34 19.59
C LEU A 10 28.21 -3.57 19.30
N MET A 11 28.40 -4.67 20.04
CA MET A 11 27.56 -5.87 19.92
C MET A 11 26.11 -5.60 20.35
N LEU A 12 25.89 -4.84 21.42
CA LEU A 12 24.55 -4.45 21.87
C LEU A 12 23.84 -3.55 20.85
N LEU A 13 24.55 -2.56 20.28
CA LEU A 13 24.00 -1.71 19.22
C LEU A 13 23.62 -2.52 17.97
N ALA A 14 24.48 -3.46 17.56
CA ALA A 14 24.18 -4.34 16.43
C ALA A 14 22.95 -5.23 16.67
N LEU A 15 22.81 -5.78 17.88
CA LEU A 15 21.64 -6.57 18.27
C LEU A 15 20.36 -5.74 18.31
N VAL A 16 20.40 -4.52 18.85
CA VAL A 16 19.25 -3.61 18.87
C VAL A 16 18.83 -3.24 17.45
N CYS A 17 19.78 -2.89 16.57
CA CYS A 17 19.48 -2.62 15.17
C CYS A 17 18.86 -3.84 14.46
N TYR A 18 19.40 -5.04 14.70
CA TYR A 18 18.88 -6.27 14.12
C TYR A 18 17.44 -6.55 14.58
N VAL A 19 17.18 -6.48 15.89
CA VAL A 19 15.83 -6.66 16.44
C VAL A 19 14.87 -5.61 15.90
N TRP A 20 15.30 -4.35 15.79
CA TRP A 20 14.49 -3.27 15.22
C TRP A 20 14.15 -3.52 13.74
N CYS A 21 15.14 -3.91 12.92
CA CYS A 21 14.91 -4.27 11.52
C CYS A 21 13.94 -5.45 11.39
N MET A 22 14.09 -6.47 12.24
CA MET A 22 13.19 -7.62 12.25
C MET A 22 11.77 -7.19 12.61
N VAL A 23 11.56 -6.34 13.63
CA VAL A 23 10.24 -5.81 14.02
C VAL A 23 9.60 -5.03 12.88
N VAL A 24 10.35 -4.17 12.18
CA VAL A 24 9.82 -3.41 11.04
C VAL A 24 9.37 -4.33 9.91
N ALA A 25 10.12 -5.40 9.62
CA ALA A 25 9.76 -6.35 8.57
C ALA A 25 8.43 -7.07 8.81
N ILE A 26 8.03 -7.28 10.07
CA ILE A 26 6.77 -7.96 10.42
C ILE A 26 5.53 -7.06 10.24
N VAL A 27 5.70 -5.73 10.22
CA VAL A 27 4.57 -4.78 10.13
C VAL A 27 4.12 -4.56 8.68
N VAL A 28 4.97 -4.88 7.69
CA VAL A 28 4.69 -4.63 6.27
C VAL A 28 4.00 -5.83 5.61
N ASN A 29 2.67 -5.90 5.70
CA ASN A 29 1.88 -6.94 5.03
C ASN A 29 1.66 -6.62 3.54
N GLY A 30 2.67 -6.91 2.70
CA GLY A 30 2.51 -6.99 1.25
C GLY A 30 1.77 -8.27 0.85
N GLN A 31 0.90 -8.21 -0.16
CA GLN A 31 0.22 -9.38 -0.74
C GLN A 31 0.54 -9.42 -2.24
N SER A 32 0.70 -10.62 -2.79
CA SER A 32 1.09 -10.81 -4.19
C SER A 32 0.45 -12.06 -4.78
N ALA A 33 0.14 -12.01 -6.07
CA ALA A 33 -0.32 -13.13 -6.87
C ALA A 33 0.20 -12.99 -8.30
N ASN A 34 0.53 -14.11 -8.93
CA ASN A 34 0.97 -14.19 -10.32
C ASN A 34 -0.12 -14.84 -11.20
N ASN A 35 0.02 -14.70 -12.53
CA ASN A 35 -0.92 -15.25 -13.50
C ASN A 35 -2.38 -14.79 -13.29
N VAL A 36 -2.57 -13.55 -12.83
CA VAL A 36 -3.89 -12.94 -12.60
C VAL A 36 -4.39 -12.31 -13.89
N ARG A 37 -5.66 -12.51 -14.22
CA ARG A 37 -6.30 -11.88 -15.38
C ARG A 37 -6.64 -10.41 -15.07
N ALA A 38 -6.00 -9.49 -15.80
CA ALA A 38 -6.37 -8.07 -15.82
C ALA A 38 -7.23 -7.76 -17.05
N THR A 39 -8.40 -7.15 -16.84
CA THR A 39 -9.26 -6.63 -17.91
C THR A 39 -9.40 -5.13 -17.77
N TYR A 40 -9.88 -4.45 -18.81
CA TYR A 40 -10.02 -3.00 -18.80
C TYR A 40 -11.49 -2.59 -18.66
N HIS A 41 -11.70 -1.46 -17.96
CA HIS A 41 -12.97 -0.74 -17.95
C HIS A 41 -12.69 0.75 -18.15
N LEU A 42 -13.40 1.39 -19.07
CA LEU A 42 -13.13 2.78 -19.49
C LEU A 42 -13.81 3.79 -18.56
N TYR A 43 -13.25 4.02 -17.38
CA TYR A 43 -13.75 5.02 -16.43
C TYR A 43 -13.55 6.48 -16.90
N LYS A 44 -12.57 6.74 -17.77
CA LYS A 44 -12.25 8.07 -18.32
C LYS A 44 -12.13 9.17 -17.25
N PRO A 45 -11.29 8.99 -16.20
CA PRO A 45 -11.25 9.88 -15.04
C PRO A 45 -11.01 11.35 -15.39
N HIS A 46 -10.16 11.64 -16.38
CA HIS A 46 -9.92 13.00 -16.87
C HIS A 46 -11.19 13.72 -17.37
N LYS A 47 -12.11 12.99 -18.01
CA LYS A 47 -13.36 13.57 -18.54
C LYS A 47 -14.41 13.83 -17.47
N ILE A 48 -14.29 13.18 -16.31
CA ILE A 48 -15.24 13.26 -15.20
C ILE A 48 -14.64 14.03 -14.00
N GLY A 49 -13.58 14.82 -14.21
CA GLY A 49 -12.94 15.59 -13.14
C GLY A 49 -12.38 14.70 -12.01
N TRP A 50 -12.06 13.45 -12.33
CA TRP A 50 -11.62 12.42 -11.39
C TRP A 50 -12.63 12.16 -10.26
N ASP A 51 -13.92 12.41 -10.50
CA ASP A 51 -14.97 12.15 -9.51
C ASP A 51 -15.33 10.66 -9.46
N LEU A 52 -15.02 10.03 -8.33
CA LEU A 52 -15.33 8.61 -8.07
C LEU A 52 -16.83 8.34 -8.04
N LYS A 53 -17.67 9.32 -7.66
CA LYS A 53 -19.13 9.16 -7.65
C LYS A 53 -19.68 9.08 -9.07
N THR A 54 -19.20 9.95 -9.95
CA THR A 54 -19.54 9.92 -11.39
C THR A 54 -19.11 8.60 -12.06
N ALA A 55 -17.94 8.06 -11.69
CA ALA A 55 -17.49 6.75 -12.16
C ALA A 55 -18.30 5.57 -11.61
N LYS A 56 -19.18 5.80 -10.62
CA LYS A 56 -19.94 4.76 -9.88
C LYS A 56 -19.03 3.66 -9.31
N GLY A 57 -17.80 4.02 -8.91
CA GLY A 57 -16.87 3.08 -8.32
C GLY A 57 -17.32 2.69 -6.91
N TYR A 58 -17.24 1.42 -6.53
CA TYR A 58 -17.65 0.94 -5.20
C TYR A 58 -17.04 1.74 -4.04
N CYS A 59 -15.78 2.18 -4.21
CA CYS A 59 -15.06 2.96 -3.21
C CYS A 59 -15.51 4.42 -3.09
N SER A 60 -16.44 4.91 -3.94
CA SER A 60 -16.95 6.28 -3.87
C SER A 60 -17.61 6.60 -2.53
N THR A 61 -18.12 5.59 -1.83
CA THR A 61 -18.71 5.75 -0.49
C THR A 61 -17.72 6.32 0.53
N TRP A 62 -16.42 6.01 0.41
CA TRP A 62 -15.40 6.38 1.40
C TRP A 62 -14.33 7.31 0.83
N ASP A 63 -13.97 7.16 -0.44
CA ASP A 63 -12.81 7.84 -1.03
C ASP A 63 -13.18 9.01 -1.96
N ALA A 64 -14.46 9.22 -2.27
CA ALA A 64 -14.86 10.26 -3.21
C ALA A 64 -14.48 11.69 -2.78
N MET A 65 -14.40 11.93 -1.47
CA MET A 65 -14.08 13.25 -0.91
C MET A 65 -12.58 13.45 -0.67
N LYS A 66 -11.72 12.51 -1.08
CA LYS A 66 -10.27 12.70 -1.00
C LYS A 66 -9.83 13.87 -1.91
N PRO A 67 -8.73 14.58 -1.54
CA PRO A 67 -8.20 15.68 -2.34
C PRO A 67 -7.99 15.29 -3.80
N LEU A 68 -8.14 16.26 -4.71
CA LEU A 68 -7.99 16.01 -6.14
C LEU A 68 -6.61 15.42 -6.47
N GLU A 69 -5.54 15.96 -5.86
CA GLU A 69 -4.18 15.46 -6.03
C GLU A 69 -4.06 13.98 -5.70
N TRP A 70 -4.74 13.51 -4.65
CA TRP A 70 -4.76 12.08 -4.30
C TRP A 70 -5.49 11.25 -5.36
N ARG A 71 -6.66 11.72 -5.81
CA ARG A 71 -7.49 11.02 -6.82
C ARG A 71 -6.79 10.94 -8.18
N GLN A 72 -5.95 11.92 -8.50
CA GLN A 72 -5.20 12.04 -9.76
C GLN A 72 -3.82 11.40 -9.74
N LYS A 73 -3.30 11.06 -8.55
CA LYS A 73 -1.91 10.61 -8.38
C LYS A 73 -1.58 9.34 -9.19
N TYR A 74 -2.53 8.41 -9.28
CA TYR A 74 -2.35 7.12 -9.94
C TYR A 74 -3.56 6.74 -10.79
N GLY A 75 -3.36 5.80 -11.72
CA GLY A 75 -4.44 5.20 -12.50
C GLY A 75 -5.45 4.45 -11.62
N TRP A 76 -6.69 4.35 -12.08
CA TRP A 76 -7.77 3.69 -11.35
C TRP A 76 -7.98 2.26 -11.82
N THR A 77 -8.30 1.38 -10.89
CA THR A 77 -8.58 -0.03 -11.18
C THR A 77 -9.63 -0.59 -10.21
N ALA A 78 -10.40 -1.57 -10.69
CA ALA A 78 -11.21 -2.42 -9.83
C ALA A 78 -10.38 -3.63 -9.41
N PHE A 79 -10.53 -4.10 -8.18
CA PHE A 79 -9.73 -5.19 -7.65
C PHE A 79 -10.58 -6.37 -7.16
N CYS A 80 -10.35 -7.53 -7.76
CA CYS A 80 -10.95 -8.82 -7.41
C CYS A 80 -9.95 -10.00 -7.54
N GLY A 81 -8.65 -9.74 -7.40
CA GLY A 81 -7.59 -10.75 -7.53
C GLY A 81 -7.59 -11.79 -6.40
N PRO A 82 -6.78 -12.85 -6.47
CA PRO A 82 -6.83 -13.92 -5.47
C PRO A 82 -6.06 -13.65 -4.16
N ALA A 83 -5.20 -12.62 -4.13
CA ALA A 83 -4.38 -12.28 -2.96
C ALA A 83 -4.61 -10.84 -2.51
N GLY A 84 -4.93 -10.65 -1.23
CA GLY A 84 -5.26 -9.35 -0.66
C GLY A 84 -6.71 -9.26 -0.18
N THR A 85 -7.06 -8.14 0.44
CA THR A 85 -8.43 -7.89 0.86
C THR A 85 -9.34 -7.57 -0.33
N HIS A 86 -10.67 -7.64 -0.16
CA HIS A 86 -11.65 -7.26 -1.19
C HIS A 86 -12.71 -6.32 -0.66
N GLY A 87 -13.30 -5.54 -1.56
CA GLY A 87 -14.33 -4.55 -1.20
C GLY A 87 -13.73 -3.42 -0.37
N LYS A 88 -14.43 -3.04 0.72
CA LYS A 88 -14.11 -1.84 1.51
C LYS A 88 -12.65 -1.79 1.99
N PRO A 89 -12.04 -2.86 2.54
CA PRO A 89 -10.66 -2.80 3.04
C PRO A 89 -9.59 -2.63 1.95
N SER A 90 -9.96 -2.70 0.66
CA SER A 90 -9.05 -2.44 -0.46
C SER A 90 -9.23 -1.08 -1.11
N CYS A 91 -10.25 -0.33 -0.71
CA CYS A 91 -10.45 1.03 -1.18
C CYS A 91 -9.24 1.92 -0.80
N GLY A 92 -8.73 2.65 -1.79
CA GLY A 92 -7.59 3.54 -1.66
C GLY A 92 -6.22 2.86 -1.48
N LYS A 93 -6.14 1.53 -1.55
CA LYS A 93 -4.86 0.82 -1.58
C LYS A 93 -4.21 0.90 -2.96
N CYS A 94 -2.90 0.74 -2.97
CA CYS A 94 -2.09 0.70 -4.19
C CYS A 94 -1.75 -0.74 -4.54
N ILE A 95 -1.67 -1.03 -5.85
CA ILE A 95 -1.17 -2.31 -6.39
C ILE A 95 -0.09 -1.99 -7.42
N HIS A 96 0.95 -2.82 -7.48
CA HIS A 96 2.06 -2.72 -8.41
C HIS A 96 2.03 -3.91 -9.38
#